data_AF-A0A0N5D9N2-F1
#
_entry.id   AF-A0A0N5D9N2-F1
#
_cell.length_a   1.000
_cell.length_b   1.000
_cell.length_c   1.000
_cell.angle_alpha   90.00
_cell.angle_beta   90.00
_cell.angle_gamma   90.00
#
_symmetry.space_group_name_H-M   'P 1'
#
loop_
_entity.id
_entity.type
_entity.pdbx_description
1 polymer ?
#
loop_
_entity_poly.entity_id
_entity_poly.type
_entity_poly.pdbx_seq_one_letter_code
_entity_poly.pdbx_strand_id
1 'polypeptide(L)'
;MTATLNVILDALNSEPFKMNLNSISFDLISNEQMLQILSDVILWIENSSVIDIREEGADETALRIFNSLRVLNYQPPTDIEALRQEWRCGIVEGEKSTIYPILEWIFQNVNIVKERAYLAKYLTKIDVPGAFQDSEVVEFSNQVSSMMEEFKRVHWQVVEVRKDSLLMEDIRNDLKAMKAEKEQLKKRIDKLERKLGNIANIEYFLQLAEKCRLQSEQVEKIGHLQQEQLNTIIYDEQKLQRLNASLRELKKIGENIDPTDKIKALKEEIETNRYVVEEKLPKEIHAKEMIVENLKKTVEVSALNENDVAELREKIERLNEEIIELVKKRDYKDEKTDKLSIYRHQASAIQRKKAILVEKLQEAR
;
A
#
# COMPACT_ATOMS: atom_id res chain seq x y z
N MET A 1 1.79 -17.52 13.55
CA MET A 1 2.75 -18.44 12.90
C MET A 1 2.51 -18.54 11.39
N THR A 2 2.36 -17.42 10.67
CA THR A 2 2.07 -17.44 9.22
C THR A 2 2.74 -16.31 8.44
N ALA A 3 2.91 -15.12 9.03
CA ALA A 3 3.58 -14.00 8.34
C ALA A 3 5.12 -14.19 8.25
N THR A 4 5.76 -14.63 9.33
CA THR A 4 7.22 -14.78 9.43
C THR A 4 7.76 -15.85 8.47
N LEU A 5 7.04 -16.96 8.35
CA LEU A 5 7.37 -18.07 7.45
C LEU A 5 7.23 -17.67 5.97
N ASN A 6 6.21 -16.86 5.64
CA ASN A 6 5.99 -16.40 4.26
C ASN A 6 7.13 -15.49 3.79
N VAL A 7 7.62 -14.57 4.64
CA VAL A 7 8.76 -13.70 4.31
C VAL A 7 10.01 -14.53 4.02
N ILE A 8 10.27 -15.56 4.82
CA ILE A 8 11.42 -16.46 4.61
C ILE A 8 11.27 -17.27 3.33
N LEU A 9 10.08 -17.84 3.07
CA LEU A 9 9.81 -18.62 1.87
C LEU A 9 9.92 -17.77 0.60
N ASP A 10 9.34 -16.57 0.59
CA ASP A 10 9.43 -15.64 -0.53
C ASP A 10 10.89 -15.22 -0.80
N ALA A 11 11.68 -14.99 0.26
CA ALA A 11 13.09 -14.64 0.14
C ALA A 11 13.99 -15.80 -0.32
N LEU A 12 13.72 -17.03 0.12
CA LEU A 12 14.46 -18.22 -0.33
C LEU A 12 14.06 -18.69 -1.74
N ASN A 13 12.84 -18.38 -2.18
CA ASN A 13 12.36 -18.69 -3.52
C ASN A 13 12.76 -17.63 -4.56
N SER A 14 13.03 -16.41 -4.13
CA SER A 14 13.55 -15.34 -4.99
C SER A 14 15.06 -15.48 -5.24
N GLU A 15 15.60 -14.66 -6.16
CA GLU A 15 17.03 -14.66 -6.45
C GLU A 15 17.81 -14.18 -5.22
N PRO A 16 18.85 -14.91 -4.78
CA PRO A 16 19.69 -15.84 -5.54
C PRO A 16 19.51 -17.33 -5.23
N PHE A 17 18.69 -17.70 -4.24
CA PHE A 17 18.66 -19.08 -3.71
C PHE A 17 17.77 -20.02 -4.55
N LYS A 18 16.68 -19.52 -5.16
CA LYS A 18 15.79 -20.26 -6.08
C LYS A 18 15.40 -21.66 -5.58
N MET A 19 15.15 -21.80 -4.28
CA MET A 19 14.96 -23.13 -3.68
C MET A 19 13.57 -23.74 -3.92
N ASN A 20 12.62 -23.00 -4.51
CA ASN A 20 11.25 -23.44 -4.85
C ASN A 20 10.56 -24.24 -3.72
N LEU A 21 10.71 -23.76 -2.48
CA LEU A 21 10.20 -24.40 -1.28
C LEU A 21 8.75 -24.00 -1.04
N ASN A 22 7.92 -25.01 -0.73
CA ASN A 22 6.58 -24.85 -0.18
C ASN A 22 6.64 -24.90 1.36
N SER A 23 5.62 -24.37 2.06
CA SER A 23 5.61 -24.37 3.54
C SER A 23 5.76 -25.78 4.15
N ILE A 24 5.24 -26.81 3.47
CA ILE A 24 5.36 -28.21 3.90
C ILE A 24 6.79 -28.74 3.67
N SER A 25 7.42 -28.44 2.53
CA SER A 25 8.79 -28.89 2.26
C SER A 25 9.81 -28.17 3.14
N PHE A 26 9.55 -26.91 3.49
CA PHE A 26 10.38 -26.13 4.41
C PHE A 26 10.31 -26.67 5.84
N ASP A 27 9.13 -27.11 6.29
CA ASP A 27 8.99 -27.74 7.62
C ASP A 27 9.63 -29.14 7.70
N LEU A 28 9.84 -29.81 6.56
CA LEU A 28 10.52 -31.10 6.47
C LEU A 28 12.06 -31.01 6.43
N ILE A 29 12.63 -29.81 6.32
CA ILE A 29 14.10 -29.60 6.29
C ILE A 29 14.71 -30.06 7.62
N SER A 30 15.82 -30.80 7.58
CA SER A 30 16.51 -31.24 8.81
C SER A 30 17.24 -30.07 9.48
N ASN A 31 17.52 -30.16 10.78
CA ASN A 31 18.23 -29.10 11.51
C ASN A 31 19.61 -28.80 10.92
N GLU A 32 20.34 -29.81 10.46
CA GLU A 32 21.64 -29.63 9.76
C GLU A 32 21.49 -28.86 8.45
N GLN A 33 20.48 -29.20 7.65
CA GLN A 33 20.20 -28.49 6.39
C GLN A 33 19.74 -27.06 6.65
N MET A 34 19.00 -26.83 7.73
CA MET A 34 18.55 -25.50 8.14
C MET A 34 19.74 -24.62 8.55
N LEU A 35 20.72 -25.20 9.25
CA LEU A 35 21.96 -24.54 9.60
C LEU A 35 22.81 -24.22 8.35
N GLN A 36 22.83 -25.13 7.37
CA GLN A 36 23.48 -24.89 6.07
C GLN A 36 22.83 -23.71 5.34
N ILE A 37 21.51 -23.65 5.30
CA ILE A 37 20.78 -22.52 4.69
C ILE A 37 21.14 -21.21 5.40
N LEU A 38 21.20 -21.19 6.74
CA LEU A 38 21.63 -20.00 7.48
C LEU A 38 23.07 -19.59 7.13
N SER A 39 23.99 -20.55 7.05
CA SER A 39 25.39 -20.30 6.67
C SER A 39 25.47 -19.75 5.24
N ASP A 40 24.77 -20.35 4.28
CA ASP A 40 24.74 -19.90 2.90
C ASP A 40 24.16 -18.49 2.77
N VAL A 41 23.12 -18.17 3.53
CA VAL A 41 22.52 -16.82 3.58
C VAL A 41 23.50 -15.80 4.14
N ILE A 42 24.22 -16.13 5.22
CA ILE A 42 25.25 -15.23 5.80
C ILE A 42 26.41 -15.05 4.83
N LEU A 43 26.92 -16.13 4.22
CA LEU A 43 28.02 -16.08 3.26
C LEU A 43 27.64 -15.29 2.00
N TRP A 44 26.39 -15.39 1.56
CA TRP A 44 25.85 -14.57 0.48
C TRP A 44 25.85 -13.08 0.81
N ILE A 45 25.50 -12.70 2.04
CA ILE A 45 25.52 -11.29 2.48
C ILE A 45 26.96 -10.77 2.53
N GLU A 46 27.88 -11.60 3.01
CA GLU A 46 29.31 -11.26 3.14
C GLU A 46 30.08 -11.33 1.80
N ASN A 47 29.46 -11.86 0.73
CA ASN A 47 30.11 -12.21 -0.55
C ASN A 47 31.36 -13.10 -0.36
N SER A 48 31.26 -14.09 0.53
CA SER A 48 32.32 -15.06 0.83
C SER A 48 32.12 -16.37 0.07
N SER A 49 33.14 -17.25 0.04
CA SER A 49 33.04 -18.58 -0.57
C SER A 49 32.06 -19.47 0.19
N VAL A 50 31.37 -20.36 -0.53
CA VAL A 50 30.47 -21.36 0.08
C VAL A 50 31.29 -22.28 0.97
N ILE A 51 30.81 -22.50 2.19
CA ILE A 51 31.42 -23.40 3.18
C ILE A 51 30.38 -24.48 3.51
N ASP A 52 30.77 -25.75 3.35
CA ASP A 52 29.95 -26.88 3.78
C ASP A 52 30.17 -27.12 5.28
N ILE A 53 29.10 -27.08 6.06
CA ILE A 53 29.13 -27.27 7.52
C ILE A 53 29.60 -28.68 7.89
N ARG A 54 29.54 -29.65 6.97
CA ARG A 54 30.04 -31.01 7.20
C ARG A 54 31.56 -31.10 7.26
N GLU A 55 32.26 -30.10 6.75
CA GLU A 55 33.73 -30.04 6.76
C GLU A 55 34.28 -29.28 7.99
N GLU A 56 33.43 -28.54 8.72
CA GLU A 56 33.80 -27.77 9.91
C GLU A 56 33.38 -28.49 11.21
N GLY A 57 34.09 -28.24 12.32
CA GLY A 57 33.60 -28.62 13.64
C GLY A 57 32.31 -27.86 13.99
N ALA A 58 31.37 -28.49 14.69
CA ALA A 58 30.12 -27.84 15.11
C ALA A 58 30.38 -26.56 15.93
N ASP A 59 31.40 -26.59 16.79
CA ASP A 59 31.82 -25.43 17.59
C ASP A 59 32.45 -24.31 16.75
N GLU A 60 33.23 -24.67 15.72
CA GLU A 60 33.87 -23.71 14.81
C GLU A 60 32.83 -23.02 13.92
N THR A 61 31.85 -23.78 13.41
CA THR A 61 30.71 -23.27 12.65
C THR A 61 29.90 -22.29 13.49
N ALA A 62 29.58 -22.65 14.73
CA ALA A 62 28.82 -21.81 15.63
C ALA A 62 29.57 -20.50 15.95
N LEU A 63 30.87 -20.57 16.24
CA LEU A 63 31.72 -19.39 16.46
C LEU A 63 31.76 -18.46 15.25
N ARG A 64 31.84 -19.02 14.03
CA ARG A 64 31.78 -18.25 12.78
C ARG A 64 30.44 -17.53 12.66
N ILE A 65 29.32 -18.25 12.82
CA ILE A 65 27.97 -17.67 12.76
C ILE A 65 27.80 -16.58 13.83
N PHE A 66 28.26 -16.79 15.07
CA PHE A 66 28.21 -15.77 16.13
C PHE A 66 29.01 -14.51 15.79
N ASN A 67 30.20 -14.67 15.21
CA ASN A 67 31.03 -13.54 14.80
C ASN A 67 30.37 -12.76 13.66
N SER A 68 29.82 -13.44 12.66
CA SER A 68 29.06 -12.81 11.58
C SER A 68 27.81 -12.10 12.11
N LEU A 69 26.99 -12.74 12.94
CA LEU A 69 25.79 -12.11 13.53
C LEU A 69 26.14 -10.88 14.39
N ARG A 70 27.27 -10.90 15.11
CA ARG A 70 27.77 -9.73 15.86
C ARG A 70 28.14 -8.59 14.92
N VAL A 71 28.81 -8.89 13.81
CA VAL A 71 29.18 -7.91 12.79
C VAL A 71 27.94 -7.31 12.12
N LEU A 72 26.92 -8.13 11.84
CA LEU A 72 25.64 -7.68 11.29
C LEU A 72 24.83 -6.87 12.33
N ASN A 73 25.23 -6.90 13.60
CA ASN A 73 24.57 -6.27 14.75
C ASN A 73 23.15 -6.80 14.97
N TYR A 74 23.02 -8.14 14.90
CA TYR A 74 21.83 -8.87 15.36
C TYR A 74 21.79 -8.87 16.89
N GLN A 75 20.64 -8.50 17.47
CA GLN A 75 20.45 -8.51 18.92
C GLN A 75 19.87 -9.86 19.36
N PRO A 76 20.60 -10.68 20.13
CA PRO A 76 20.06 -11.91 20.67
C PRO A 76 18.97 -11.61 21.72
N PRO A 77 18.04 -12.54 22.00
CA PRO A 77 17.01 -12.38 23.02
C PRO A 77 17.62 -12.03 24.39
N THR A 78 17.30 -10.83 24.90
CA THR A 78 18.05 -10.21 26.00
C THR A 78 17.62 -10.66 27.40
N ASP A 79 16.43 -11.25 27.54
CA ASP A 79 15.72 -11.20 28.83
C ASP A 79 16.15 -12.23 29.89
N ILE A 80 16.85 -13.32 29.56
CA ILE A 80 17.35 -14.27 30.57
C ILE A 80 18.68 -14.91 30.11
N GLU A 81 19.68 -14.99 30.98
CA GLU A 81 20.97 -15.65 30.68
C GLU A 81 20.78 -17.12 30.25
N ALA A 82 19.76 -17.79 30.79
CA ALA A 82 19.31 -19.12 30.38
C ALA A 82 18.79 -19.16 28.93
N LEU A 83 17.99 -18.18 28.50
CA LEU A 83 17.55 -18.03 27.11
C LEU A 83 18.72 -17.75 26.16
N ARG A 84 19.78 -17.07 26.63
CA ARG A 84 21.01 -16.87 25.84
C ARG A 84 21.85 -18.14 25.73
N GLN A 85 21.84 -19.01 26.73
CA GLN A 85 22.50 -20.32 26.63
C GLN A 85 21.71 -21.25 25.71
N GLU A 86 20.39 -21.30 25.86
CA GLU A 86 19.47 -22.06 25.01
C GLU A 86 19.56 -21.61 23.54
N TRP A 87 19.62 -20.29 23.28
CA TRP A 87 19.83 -19.74 21.94
C TRP A 87 21.20 -20.13 21.34
N ARG A 88 22.25 -20.17 22.16
CA ARG A 88 23.58 -20.62 21.70
C ARG A 88 23.58 -22.11 21.38
N CYS A 89 22.98 -22.94 22.23
CA CYS A 89 22.81 -24.36 21.97
C CYS A 89 21.93 -24.60 20.73
N GLY A 90 20.87 -23.81 20.55
CA GLY A 90 19.97 -23.88 19.39
C GLY A 90 20.67 -23.56 18.06
N ILE A 91 21.71 -22.71 18.05
CA ILE A 91 22.54 -22.49 16.86
C ILE A 91 23.48 -23.68 16.59
N VAL A 92 24.04 -24.29 17.63
CA VAL A 92 24.90 -25.49 17.49
C VAL A 92 24.07 -26.70 17.01
N GLU A 93 22.85 -26.85 17.50
CA GLU A 93 21.94 -27.96 17.18
C GLU A 93 21.11 -27.72 15.90
N GLY A 94 21.15 -26.52 15.33
CA GLY A 94 20.39 -26.16 14.13
C GLY A 94 18.88 -26.03 14.36
N GLU A 95 18.46 -25.61 15.56
CA GLU A 95 17.05 -25.58 15.95
C GLU A 95 16.27 -24.51 15.16
N LYS A 96 15.17 -24.94 14.54
CA LYS A 96 14.29 -24.08 13.72
C LYS A 96 13.72 -22.89 14.48
N SER A 97 13.39 -23.07 15.76
CA SER A 97 12.87 -22.02 16.65
C SER A 97 13.84 -20.83 16.79
N THR A 98 15.14 -21.11 16.69
CA THR A 98 16.23 -20.14 16.83
C THR A 98 16.66 -19.56 15.48
N ILE A 99 16.67 -20.37 14.41
CA ILE A 99 17.10 -19.93 13.07
C ILE A 99 16.03 -19.06 12.38
N TYR A 100 14.74 -19.36 12.54
CA TYR A 100 13.67 -18.61 11.85
C TYR A 100 13.69 -17.10 12.16
N PRO A 101 13.80 -16.67 13.44
CA PRO A 101 13.90 -15.23 13.75
C PRO A 101 15.14 -14.56 13.16
N ILE A 102 16.25 -15.29 13.02
CA ILE A 102 17.49 -14.76 12.45
C ILE A 102 17.32 -14.54 10.94
N LEU A 103 16.80 -15.54 10.23
CA LEU A 103 16.53 -15.43 8.78
C LEU A 103 15.49 -14.35 8.49
N GLU A 104 14.42 -14.29 9.27
CA GLU A 104 13.41 -13.24 9.13
C GLU A 104 14.03 -11.86 9.24
N TRP A 105 14.85 -11.63 10.27
CA TRP A 105 15.50 -10.35 10.48
C TRP A 105 16.45 -9.96 9.33
N ILE A 106 17.21 -10.94 8.83
CA ILE A 106 18.08 -10.78 7.66
C ILE A 106 17.28 -10.40 6.42
N PHE A 107 16.20 -11.14 6.12
CA PHE A 107 15.40 -10.96 4.92
C PHE A 107 14.52 -9.71 4.95
N GLN A 108 14.10 -9.24 6.13
CA GLN A 108 13.42 -7.96 6.25
C GLN A 108 14.36 -6.77 5.99
N ASN A 109 15.66 -6.93 6.26
CA ASN A 109 16.64 -5.83 6.23
C ASN A 109 17.80 -6.06 5.27
N VAL A 110 17.60 -6.81 4.17
CA VAL A 110 18.68 -7.28 3.28
C VAL A 110 19.65 -6.16 2.87
N ASN A 111 19.13 -4.99 2.46
CA ASN A 111 19.98 -3.89 2.01
C ASN A 111 20.86 -3.32 3.13
N ILE A 112 20.29 -3.16 4.34
CA ILE A 112 21.00 -2.64 5.51
C ILE A 112 22.06 -3.65 5.98
N VAL A 113 21.69 -4.93 5.99
CA VAL A 113 22.56 -6.02 6.45
C VAL A 113 23.74 -6.22 5.48
N LYS A 114 23.49 -6.15 4.16
CA LYS A 114 24.56 -6.15 3.14
C LYS A 114 25.49 -4.95 3.23
N GLU A 115 24.94 -3.75 3.43
CA GLU A 115 25.76 -2.54 3.62
C GLU A 115 26.65 -2.69 4.87
N ARG A 116 26.10 -3.19 5.98
CA ARG A 116 26.88 -3.48 7.19
C ARG A 116 27.98 -4.52 6.97
N ALA A 117 27.67 -5.63 6.31
CA ALA A 117 28.68 -6.65 5.99
C ALA A 117 29.81 -6.08 5.12
N TYR A 118 29.46 -5.28 4.11
CA TYR A 118 30.43 -4.57 3.28
C TYR A 118 31.30 -3.61 4.10
N LEU A 119 30.68 -2.78 4.93
CA LEU A 119 31.38 -1.82 5.78
C LEU A 119 32.28 -2.51 6.81
N ALA A 120 31.84 -3.62 7.39
CA ALA A 120 32.60 -4.37 8.37
C ALA A 120 33.92 -4.91 7.84
N LYS A 121 33.99 -5.30 6.56
CA LYS A 121 35.25 -5.71 5.91
C LYS A 121 36.34 -4.63 5.99
N TYR A 122 35.95 -3.35 5.98
CA TYR A 122 36.89 -2.22 5.97
C TYR A 122 36.97 -1.47 7.29
N LEU A 123 35.99 -1.61 8.17
CA LEU A 123 35.88 -0.85 9.43
C LEU A 123 36.06 -1.70 10.69
N THR A 124 36.29 -3.01 10.56
CA THR A 124 36.63 -3.85 11.71
C THR A 124 38.07 -3.58 12.11
N LYS A 125 38.27 -3.06 13.34
CA LYS A 125 39.61 -2.85 13.88
C LYS A 125 40.25 -4.19 14.22
N ILE A 126 41.52 -4.32 13.87
CA ILE A 126 42.33 -5.47 14.28
C ILE A 126 42.82 -5.16 15.70
N ASP A 127 42.30 -5.90 16.68
CA ASP A 127 42.74 -5.78 18.07
C ASP A 127 44.11 -6.45 18.22
N VAL A 128 45.17 -5.64 18.21
CA VAL A 128 46.54 -6.11 18.45
C VAL A 128 46.76 -6.21 19.97
N PRO A 129 47.05 -7.40 20.53
CA PRO A 129 47.29 -7.57 21.96
C PRO A 129 48.44 -6.68 22.44
N GLY A 130 48.31 -6.11 23.64
CA GLY A 130 49.28 -5.14 24.20
C GLY A 130 50.73 -5.63 24.29
N ALA A 131 50.96 -6.95 24.28
CA ALA A 131 52.30 -7.55 24.24
C ALA A 131 53.05 -7.33 22.92
N PHE A 132 52.34 -6.96 21.84
CA PHE A 132 52.89 -6.72 20.50
C PHE A 132 52.70 -5.27 20.03
N GLN A 133 52.38 -4.36 20.96
CA GLN A 133 52.19 -2.93 20.65
C GLN A 133 53.53 -2.19 20.78
N ASP A 134 54.29 -2.19 19.69
CA ASP A 134 55.46 -1.32 19.53
C ASP A 134 55.05 0.08 19.03
N SER A 135 55.95 1.07 19.16
CA SER A 135 55.69 2.45 18.70
C SER A 135 55.27 2.52 17.23
N GLU A 136 55.88 1.71 16.36
CA GLU A 136 55.54 1.63 14.93
C GLU A 136 54.12 1.05 14.71
N VAL A 137 53.73 0.05 15.50
CA VAL A 137 52.40 -0.58 15.43
C VAL A 137 51.30 0.41 15.82
N VAL A 138 51.58 1.26 16.81
CA VAL A 138 50.66 2.34 17.23
C VAL A 138 50.54 3.41 16.13
N GLU A 139 51.65 3.80 15.49
CA GLU A 139 51.61 4.73 14.35
C GLU A 139 50.82 4.18 13.16
N PHE A 140 51.01 2.90 12.79
CA PHE A 140 50.22 2.25 11.75
C PHE A 140 48.74 2.14 12.12
N SER A 141 48.42 1.82 13.38
CA SER A 141 47.03 1.79 13.86
C SER A 141 46.33 3.16 13.74
N ASN A 142 47.06 4.25 14.01
CA ASN A 142 46.58 5.62 13.83
C ASN A 142 46.37 5.96 12.34
N GLN A 143 47.29 5.57 11.46
CA GLN A 143 47.14 5.75 10.00
C GLN A 143 45.93 4.99 9.46
N VAL A 144 45.76 3.72 9.84
CA VAL A 144 44.59 2.90 9.49
C VAL A 144 43.30 3.56 9.98
N SER A 145 43.29 4.08 11.22
CA SER A 145 42.13 4.79 11.76
C SER A 145 41.78 6.05 10.96
N SER A 146 42.78 6.82 10.53
CA SER A 146 42.58 7.99 9.66
C SER A 146 42.02 7.61 8.29
N MET A 147 42.57 6.56 7.66
CA MET A 147 42.05 6.06 6.37
C MET A 147 40.63 5.50 6.49
N MET A 148 40.28 4.86 7.63
CA MET A 148 38.91 4.42 7.91
C MET A 148 37.93 5.61 7.99
N GLU A 149 38.34 6.74 8.56
CA GLU A 149 37.52 7.96 8.60
C GLU A 149 37.35 8.59 7.21
N GLU A 150 38.41 8.63 6.41
CA GLU A 150 38.33 9.07 5.02
C GLU A 150 37.39 8.18 4.20
N PHE A 151 37.50 6.86 4.35
CA PHE A 151 36.61 5.90 3.72
C PHE A 151 35.14 6.14 4.08
N LYS A 152 34.82 6.36 5.37
CA LYS A 152 33.45 6.68 5.80
C LYS A 152 32.90 7.92 5.10
N ARG A 153 33.72 8.97 4.98
CA ARG A 153 33.33 10.24 4.33
C ARG A 153 33.04 10.03 2.86
N VAL A 154 33.94 9.38 2.13
CA VAL A 154 33.78 9.13 0.69
C VAL A 154 32.62 8.18 0.43
N HIS A 155 32.48 7.11 1.20
CA HIS A 155 31.37 6.17 1.09
C HIS A 155 30.03 6.87 1.28
N TRP A 156 29.91 7.73 2.31
CA TRP A 156 28.69 8.50 2.55
C TRP A 156 28.33 9.40 1.36
N GLN A 157 29.29 10.13 0.79
CA GLN A 157 29.08 10.96 -0.40
C GLN A 157 28.60 10.14 -1.61
N VAL A 158 29.19 8.96 -1.83
CA VAL A 158 28.79 8.07 -2.94
C VAL A 158 27.36 7.54 -2.75
N VAL A 159 26.99 7.15 -1.53
CA VAL A 159 25.64 6.68 -1.23
C VAL A 159 24.60 7.79 -1.43
N GLU A 160 24.94 9.03 -1.07
CA GLU A 160 24.07 10.19 -1.28
C GLU A 160 23.84 10.45 -2.77
N VAL A 161 24.91 10.54 -3.57
CA VAL A 161 24.81 10.76 -5.02
C VAL A 161 24.06 9.62 -5.74
N ARG A 162 24.18 8.38 -5.26
CA ARG A 162 23.42 7.25 -5.83
C ARG A 162 21.90 7.39 -5.65
N LYS A 163 21.43 7.98 -4.55
CA LYS A 163 20.00 8.26 -4.35
C LYS A 163 19.50 9.25 -5.39
N ASP A 164 20.28 10.27 -5.69
CA ASP A 164 19.96 11.28 -6.70
C ASP A 164 19.96 10.70 -8.12
N SER A 165 20.76 9.66 -8.38
CA SER A 165 20.79 8.96 -9.68
C SER A 165 19.45 8.27 -10.00
N LEU A 166 18.73 7.74 -9.00
CA LEU A 166 17.42 7.11 -9.22
C LEU A 166 16.40 8.15 -9.69
N LEU A 167 16.37 9.31 -9.04
CA LEU A 167 15.53 10.44 -9.45
C LEU A 167 15.87 10.91 -10.87
N MET A 168 17.16 10.89 -11.24
CA MET A 168 17.61 11.24 -12.58
C MET A 168 17.12 10.25 -13.65
N GLU A 169 16.99 8.96 -13.33
CA GLU A 169 16.44 7.97 -14.25
C GLU A 169 14.96 8.18 -14.52
N ASP A 170 14.17 8.49 -13.49
CA ASP A 170 12.75 8.81 -13.63
C ASP A 170 12.55 10.07 -14.49
N ILE A 171 13.31 11.13 -14.21
CA ILE A 171 13.29 12.36 -15.04
C ILE A 171 13.68 12.05 -16.48
N ARG A 172 14.68 11.19 -16.70
CA ARG A 172 15.10 10.80 -18.05
C ARG A 172 13.99 10.03 -18.77
N ASN A 173 13.28 9.15 -18.08
CA ASN A 173 12.17 8.38 -18.64
C ASN A 173 10.98 9.27 -18.98
N ASP A 174 10.61 10.19 -18.09
CA ASP A 174 9.57 11.19 -18.34
C ASP A 174 9.91 12.08 -19.55
N LEU A 175 11.15 12.56 -19.62
CA LEU A 175 11.61 13.37 -20.75
C LEU A 175 11.56 12.59 -22.08
N LYS A 176 11.83 11.28 -22.07
CA LYS A 176 11.63 10.42 -23.26
C LYS A 176 10.15 10.30 -23.63
N ALA A 177 9.26 10.11 -22.65
CA ALA A 177 7.82 10.04 -22.89
C ALA A 177 7.29 11.37 -23.47
N MET A 178 7.62 12.50 -22.86
CA MET A 178 7.24 13.83 -23.36
C MET A 178 7.78 14.10 -24.78
N LYS A 179 8.99 13.63 -25.10
CA LYS A 179 9.53 13.73 -26.46
C LYS A 179 8.72 12.91 -27.46
N ALA A 180 8.32 11.69 -27.10
CA ALA A 180 7.50 10.84 -27.95
C ALA A 180 6.12 11.45 -28.18
N GLU A 181 5.48 11.97 -27.12
CA GLU A 181 4.19 12.67 -27.22
C GLU A 181 4.27 13.90 -28.11
N LYS A 182 5.32 14.72 -27.94
CA LYS A 182 5.56 15.89 -28.81
C LYS A 182 5.69 15.49 -30.27
N GLU A 183 6.41 14.40 -30.58
CA GLU A 183 6.56 13.92 -31.94
C GLU A 183 5.23 13.39 -32.51
N GLN A 184 4.44 12.68 -31.70
CA GLN A 184 3.10 12.23 -32.10
C GLN A 184 2.14 13.39 -32.37
N LEU A 185 2.13 14.41 -31.49
CA LEU A 185 1.37 15.64 -31.67
C LEU A 185 1.79 16.36 -32.95
N LYS A 186 3.10 16.50 -33.20
CA LYS A 186 3.61 17.12 -34.43
C LYS A 186 3.15 16.35 -35.68
N LYS A 187 3.28 15.02 -35.68
CA LYS A 187 2.77 14.18 -36.79
C LYS A 187 1.26 14.34 -37.00
N ARG A 188 0.48 14.55 -35.94
CA ARG A 188 -0.97 14.78 -36.03
C ARG A 188 -1.28 16.17 -36.59
N ILE A 189 -0.55 17.19 -36.15
CA ILE A 189 -0.62 18.55 -36.70
C ILE A 189 -0.29 18.54 -38.18
N ASP A 190 0.85 17.94 -38.60
CA ASP A 190 1.24 17.84 -40.01
C ASP A 190 0.15 17.17 -40.86
N LYS A 191 -0.51 16.12 -40.35
CA LYS A 191 -1.63 15.46 -41.03
C LYS A 191 -2.86 16.37 -41.16
N LEU A 192 -3.15 17.18 -40.15
CA LEU A 192 -4.26 18.13 -40.17
C LEU A 192 -3.96 19.30 -41.10
N GLU A 193 -2.76 19.87 -41.05
CA GLU A 193 -2.30 20.93 -41.94
C GLU A 193 -2.39 20.53 -43.41
N ARG A 194 -1.97 19.29 -43.74
CA ARG A 194 -2.14 18.75 -45.11
C ARG A 194 -3.60 18.66 -45.55
N LYS A 195 -4.53 18.35 -44.64
CA LYS A 195 -5.97 18.33 -44.95
C LYS A 195 -6.54 19.73 -45.09
N LEU A 196 -6.04 20.67 -44.28
CA LEU A 196 -6.48 22.06 -44.26
C LEU A 196 -5.99 22.83 -45.49
N GLY A 197 -4.81 22.51 -46.04
CA GLY A 197 -4.19 23.23 -47.16
C GLY A 197 -5.03 23.36 -48.44
N ASN A 198 -6.10 22.57 -48.61
CA ASN A 198 -7.01 22.65 -49.75
C ASN A 198 -8.16 23.66 -49.57
N ILE A 199 -8.28 24.31 -48.41
CA ILE A 199 -9.37 25.25 -48.10
C ILE A 199 -8.89 26.69 -48.42
N ALA A 200 -9.75 27.54 -48.99
CA ALA A 200 -9.42 28.95 -49.18
C ALA A 200 -9.61 29.74 -47.86
N ASN A 201 -8.78 30.75 -47.62
CA ASN A 201 -8.83 31.61 -46.42
C ASN A 201 -8.69 30.85 -45.07
N ILE A 202 -7.94 29.75 -45.04
CA ILE A 202 -7.71 28.92 -43.84
C ILE A 202 -7.25 29.76 -42.64
N GLU A 203 -6.32 30.67 -42.84
CA GLU A 203 -5.71 31.44 -41.75
C GLU A 203 -6.73 32.29 -41.00
N TYR A 204 -7.68 32.90 -41.73
CA TYR A 204 -8.80 33.63 -41.14
C TYR A 204 -9.74 32.71 -40.35
N PHE A 205 -10.07 31.53 -40.89
CA PHE A 205 -10.93 30.57 -40.21
C PHE A 205 -10.26 29.95 -38.97
N LEU A 206 -8.95 29.71 -39.00
CA LEU A 206 -8.18 29.23 -37.84
C LEU A 206 -8.18 30.27 -36.72
N GLN A 207 -7.99 31.55 -37.03
CA GLN A 207 -8.06 32.63 -36.04
C GLN A 207 -9.46 32.74 -35.41
N LEU A 208 -10.52 32.59 -36.21
CA LEU A 208 -11.89 32.56 -35.69
C LEU A 208 -12.15 31.34 -34.81
N ALA A 209 -11.69 30.15 -35.23
CA ALA A 209 -11.81 28.92 -34.46
C ALA A 209 -11.04 29.00 -33.14
N GLU A 210 -9.84 29.60 -33.13
CA GLU A 210 -9.07 29.85 -31.93
C GLU A 210 -9.82 30.77 -30.95
N LYS A 211 -10.35 31.89 -31.44
CA LYS A 211 -11.18 32.78 -30.61
C LYS A 211 -12.41 32.07 -30.06
N CYS A 212 -13.08 31.26 -30.87
CA CYS A 212 -14.24 30.48 -30.44
C CYS A 212 -13.87 29.45 -29.36
N ARG A 213 -12.76 28.72 -29.53
CA ARG A 213 -12.24 27.77 -28.54
C ARG A 213 -11.92 28.47 -27.22
N LEU A 214 -11.20 29.58 -27.26
CA LEU A 214 -10.84 30.35 -26.05
C LEU A 214 -12.08 30.86 -25.31
N GLN A 215 -13.08 31.36 -26.03
CA GLN A 215 -14.35 31.79 -25.43
C GLN A 215 -15.12 30.60 -24.84
N SER A 216 -15.17 29.46 -25.53
CA SER A 216 -15.82 28.24 -25.01
C SER A 216 -15.15 27.74 -23.72
N GLU A 217 -13.81 27.71 -23.68
CA GLU A 217 -13.06 27.33 -22.47
C GLU A 217 -13.29 28.31 -21.31
N GLN A 218 -13.43 29.61 -21.60
CA GLN A 218 -13.77 30.60 -20.58
C GLN A 218 -15.18 30.38 -20.03
N VAL A 219 -16.17 30.13 -20.91
CA VAL A 219 -17.55 29.82 -20.50
C VAL A 219 -17.59 28.56 -19.65
N GLU A 220 -16.86 27.50 -20.03
CA GLU A 220 -16.77 26.26 -19.26
C GLU A 220 -16.14 26.48 -17.88
N LYS A 221 -15.02 27.22 -17.80
CA LYS A 221 -14.40 27.59 -16.52
C LYS A 221 -15.34 28.39 -15.62
N ILE A 222 -16.03 29.38 -16.17
CA ILE A 222 -17.00 30.18 -15.42
C ILE A 222 -18.17 29.29 -14.96
N GLY A 223 -18.65 28.38 -15.81
CA GLY A 223 -19.68 27.41 -15.45
C GLY A 223 -19.27 26.52 -14.28
N HIS A 224 -18.04 25.99 -14.29
CA HIS A 224 -17.48 25.23 -13.17
C HIS A 224 -17.42 26.07 -11.88
N LEU A 225 -16.89 27.29 -11.95
CA LEU A 225 -16.81 28.18 -10.80
C LEU A 225 -18.19 28.55 -10.25
N GLN A 226 -19.18 28.79 -11.12
CA GLN A 226 -20.56 29.04 -10.71
C GLN A 226 -21.16 27.83 -9.99
N GLN A 227 -20.95 26.62 -10.52
CA GLN A 227 -21.40 25.39 -9.89
C GLN A 227 -20.76 25.20 -8.50
N GLU A 228 -19.46 25.44 -8.37
CA GLU A 228 -18.73 25.38 -7.09
C GLU A 228 -19.27 26.41 -6.10
N GLN A 229 -19.44 27.67 -6.53
CA GLN A 229 -19.98 28.74 -5.69
C GLN A 229 -21.41 28.43 -5.23
N LEU A 230 -22.27 27.93 -6.11
CA LEU A 230 -23.62 27.51 -5.75
C LEU A 230 -23.60 26.39 -4.71
N ASN A 231 -22.72 25.40 -4.88
CA ASN A 231 -22.55 24.32 -3.90
C ASN A 231 -22.07 24.85 -2.54
N THR A 232 -21.15 25.83 -2.54
CA THR A 232 -20.70 26.50 -1.30
C THR A 232 -21.83 27.27 -0.63
N ILE A 233 -22.63 28.03 -1.38
CA ILE A 233 -23.78 28.77 -0.85
C ILE A 233 -24.79 27.79 -0.22
N ILE A 234 -25.13 26.71 -0.91
CA ILE A 234 -26.05 25.68 -0.38
C ILE A 234 -25.50 25.07 0.91
N TYR A 235 -24.19 24.77 0.96
CA TYR A 235 -23.54 24.25 2.15
C TYR A 235 -23.61 25.22 3.34
N ASP A 236 -23.33 26.50 3.10
CA ASP A 236 -23.36 27.54 4.12
C ASP A 236 -24.79 27.83 4.59
N GLU A 237 -25.77 27.84 3.70
CA GLU A 237 -27.20 27.94 4.04
C GLU A 237 -27.65 26.77 4.93
N GLN A 238 -27.29 25.53 4.59
CA GLN A 238 -27.57 24.36 5.42
C GLN A 238 -26.89 24.45 6.79
N LYS A 239 -25.64 24.95 6.84
CA LYS A 239 -24.93 25.18 8.10
C LYS A 239 -25.61 26.23 8.96
N LEU A 240 -26.06 27.33 8.35
CA LEU A 240 -26.79 28.41 9.02
C LEU A 240 -28.14 27.89 9.56
N GLN A 241 -28.88 27.10 8.77
CA GLN A 241 -30.12 26.46 9.21
C GLN A 241 -29.90 25.56 10.43
N ARG A 242 -28.86 24.71 10.41
CA ARG A 242 -28.47 23.87 11.56
C ARG A 242 -28.15 24.71 12.80
N LEU A 243 -27.34 25.76 12.65
CA LEU A 243 -26.98 26.64 13.77
C LEU A 243 -28.22 27.36 14.34
N ASN A 244 -29.13 27.81 13.48
CA ASN A 244 -30.40 28.42 13.90
C ASN A 244 -31.33 27.42 14.59
N ALA A 245 -31.33 26.14 14.19
CA ALA A 245 -32.05 25.09 14.90
C ALA A 245 -31.45 24.87 16.30
N SER A 246 -30.12 24.73 16.41
CA SER A 246 -29.43 24.60 17.69
C SER A 246 -29.65 25.82 18.61
N LEU A 247 -29.63 27.04 18.06
CA LEU A 247 -29.93 28.25 18.83
C LEU A 247 -31.38 28.28 19.32
N ARG A 248 -32.35 27.84 18.50
CA ARG A 248 -33.76 27.71 18.92
C ARG A 248 -33.90 26.68 20.04
N GLU A 249 -33.18 25.57 19.97
CA GLU A 249 -33.14 24.59 21.06
C GLU A 249 -32.52 25.16 22.33
N LEU A 250 -31.38 25.85 22.24
CA LEU A 250 -30.72 26.47 23.41
C LEU A 250 -31.60 27.54 24.07
N LYS A 251 -32.34 28.33 23.29
CA LYS A 251 -33.32 29.28 23.81
C LYS A 251 -34.46 28.57 24.56
N LYS A 252 -34.98 27.47 24.00
CA LYS A 252 -35.98 26.63 24.69
C LYS A 252 -35.44 25.97 25.96
N ILE A 253 -34.15 25.60 25.99
CA ILE A 253 -33.50 25.04 27.19
C ILE A 253 -33.44 26.06 28.33
N GLY A 254 -33.28 27.35 28.01
CA GLY A 254 -33.39 28.43 28.99
C GLY A 254 -34.78 28.57 29.62
N GLU A 255 -35.81 27.97 29.00
CA GLU A 255 -37.20 27.91 29.48
C GLU A 255 -37.49 26.52 30.08
N ASN A 256 -36.90 26.24 31.26
CA ASN A 256 -37.35 25.21 32.22
C ASN A 256 -37.64 23.79 31.66
N ILE A 257 -36.61 23.12 31.12
CA ILE A 257 -36.70 21.71 30.68
C ILE A 257 -35.98 20.79 31.68
N ASP A 258 -36.58 19.62 32.01
CA ASP A 258 -35.95 18.58 32.83
C ASP A 258 -34.70 18.00 32.11
N PRO A 259 -33.50 18.06 32.74
CA PRO A 259 -32.26 17.55 32.14
C PRO A 259 -32.30 16.05 31.79
N THR A 260 -33.12 15.26 32.47
CA THR A 260 -33.20 13.80 32.26
C THR A 260 -33.84 13.45 30.91
N ASP A 261 -34.93 14.12 30.57
CA ASP A 261 -35.64 13.92 29.29
C ASP A 261 -34.80 14.40 28.10
N LYS A 262 -34.02 15.48 28.26
CA LYS A 262 -33.11 15.95 27.20
C LYS A 262 -31.92 15.03 26.98
N ILE A 263 -31.35 14.44 28.04
CA ILE A 263 -30.30 13.41 27.89
C ILE A 263 -30.84 12.21 27.10
N LYS A 264 -32.10 11.83 27.34
CA LYS A 264 -32.74 10.75 26.57
C LYS A 264 -32.91 11.13 25.09
N ALA A 265 -33.41 12.33 24.80
CA ALA A 265 -33.56 12.83 23.43
C ALA A 265 -32.21 12.95 22.69
N LEU A 266 -31.16 13.43 23.36
CA LEU A 266 -29.80 13.52 22.79
C LEU A 266 -29.21 12.12 22.52
N LYS A 267 -29.46 11.14 23.40
CA LYS A 267 -29.05 9.75 23.16
C LYS A 267 -29.75 9.16 21.94
N GLU A 268 -31.05 9.40 21.77
CA GLU A 268 -31.81 8.98 20.59
C GLU A 268 -31.31 9.68 19.30
N GLU A 269 -30.93 10.96 19.39
CA GLU A 269 -30.32 11.69 18.29
C GLU A 269 -28.92 11.17 17.93
N ILE A 270 -28.08 10.87 18.91
CA ILE A 270 -26.75 10.28 18.67
C ILE A 270 -26.89 8.92 17.99
N GLU A 271 -27.84 8.09 18.44
CA GLU A 271 -28.09 6.77 17.85
C GLU A 271 -28.56 6.87 16.39
N THR A 272 -29.48 7.79 16.10
CA THR A 272 -29.96 8.03 14.73
C THR A 272 -28.86 8.61 13.84
N ASN A 273 -28.08 9.57 14.32
CA ASN A 273 -26.94 10.12 13.59
C ASN A 273 -25.86 9.06 13.34
N ARG A 274 -25.59 8.18 14.31
CA ARG A 274 -24.65 7.06 14.16
C ARG A 274 -25.07 6.14 13.02
N TYR A 275 -26.35 5.74 12.98
CA TYR A 275 -26.86 4.93 11.87
C TYR A 275 -26.71 5.62 10.50
N VAL A 276 -26.99 6.93 10.43
CA VAL A 276 -26.86 7.69 9.18
C VAL A 276 -25.39 7.76 8.71
N VAL A 277 -24.45 7.98 9.64
CA VAL A 277 -23.01 8.13 9.33
C VAL A 277 -22.32 6.79 9.06
N GLU A 278 -22.65 5.74 9.80
CA GLU A 278 -21.96 4.44 9.68
C GLU A 278 -22.55 3.57 8.56
N GLU A 279 -23.87 3.66 8.30
CA GLU A 279 -24.52 2.77 7.34
C GLU A 279 -25.07 3.47 6.09
N LYS A 280 -25.84 4.55 6.24
CA LYS A 280 -26.59 5.15 5.12
C LYS A 280 -25.68 5.97 4.19
N LEU A 281 -25.00 7.00 4.73
CA LEU A 281 -24.17 7.91 3.95
C LEU A 281 -23.01 7.21 3.23
N PRO A 282 -22.25 6.28 3.85
CA PRO A 282 -21.16 5.61 3.15
C PRO A 282 -21.64 4.78 1.96
N LYS A 283 -22.79 4.11 2.07
CA LYS A 283 -23.38 3.35 0.95
C LYS A 283 -23.82 4.27 -0.18
N GLU A 284 -24.43 5.41 0.13
CA GLU A 284 -24.86 6.40 -0.87
C GLU A 284 -23.68 7.10 -1.54
N ILE A 285 -22.64 7.46 -0.77
CA ILE A 285 -21.39 8.03 -1.30
C ILE A 285 -20.72 7.03 -2.24
N HIS A 286 -20.52 5.80 -1.79
CA HIS A 286 -19.91 4.76 -2.62
C HIS A 286 -20.70 4.49 -3.90
N ALA A 287 -22.04 4.44 -3.82
CA ALA A 287 -22.88 4.30 -5.01
C ALA A 287 -22.71 5.47 -5.99
N LYS A 288 -22.61 6.71 -5.50
CA LYS A 288 -22.36 7.90 -6.34
C LYS A 288 -20.94 7.90 -6.92
N GLU A 289 -19.93 7.51 -6.15
CA GLU A 289 -18.55 7.37 -6.62
C GLU A 289 -18.45 6.34 -7.76
N MET A 290 -19.11 5.19 -7.61
CA MET A 290 -19.19 4.16 -8.66
C MET A 290 -19.87 4.69 -9.93
N ILE A 291 -20.93 5.50 -9.80
CA ILE A 291 -21.58 6.14 -10.97
C ILE A 291 -20.61 7.10 -11.66
N VAL A 292 -19.90 7.94 -10.89
CA VAL A 292 -18.91 8.88 -11.44
C VAL A 292 -17.77 8.14 -12.12
N GLU A 293 -17.26 7.06 -11.53
CA GLU A 293 -16.21 6.23 -12.12
C GLU A 293 -16.68 5.60 -13.44
N ASN A 294 -17.91 5.07 -13.48
CA ASN A 294 -18.49 4.51 -14.70
C ASN A 294 -18.69 5.57 -15.79
N LEU A 295 -19.14 6.78 -15.43
CA LEU A 295 -19.28 7.89 -16.37
C LEU A 295 -17.92 8.35 -16.90
N LYS A 296 -16.90 8.44 -16.05
CA LYS A 296 -15.52 8.74 -16.49
C LYS A 296 -15.00 7.70 -17.47
N LYS A 297 -15.15 6.41 -17.16
CA LYS A 297 -14.80 5.30 -18.07
C LYS A 297 -15.55 5.40 -19.40
N THR A 298 -16.83 5.77 -19.37
CA THR A 298 -17.64 5.92 -20.59
C THR A 298 -17.19 7.10 -21.45
N VAL A 299 -16.71 8.19 -20.85
CA VAL A 299 -16.14 9.34 -21.56
C VAL A 299 -14.75 9.02 -22.14
N GLU A 300 -13.93 8.23 -21.41
CA GLU A 300 -12.61 7.80 -21.85
C GLU A 300 -12.66 6.75 -22.97
N VAL A 301 -13.64 5.83 -22.92
CA VAL A 301 -13.93 4.90 -24.01
C VAL A 301 -14.68 5.65 -25.11
N SER A 302 -13.95 6.51 -25.81
CA SER A 302 -14.45 7.22 -26.97
C SER A 302 -14.84 6.21 -28.05
N ALA A 303 -16.15 6.11 -28.31
CA ALA A 303 -16.86 5.26 -29.29
C ALA A 303 -17.34 3.87 -28.81
N LEU A 304 -18.15 3.81 -27.75
CA LEU A 304 -19.17 2.76 -27.64
C LEU A 304 -20.20 2.97 -28.77
N ASN A 305 -20.32 2.02 -29.69
CA ASN A 305 -21.36 2.06 -30.72
C ASN A 305 -22.72 1.62 -30.11
N GLU A 306 -23.84 2.04 -30.69
CA GLU A 306 -25.18 1.62 -30.24
C GLU A 306 -25.33 0.08 -30.15
N ASN A 307 -24.59 -0.65 -31.00
CA ASN A 307 -24.51 -2.11 -30.98
C ASN A 307 -23.85 -2.66 -29.71
N ASP A 308 -22.77 -2.05 -29.21
CA ASP A 308 -22.08 -2.49 -28.00
C ASP A 308 -22.97 -2.29 -26.76
N VAL A 309 -23.75 -1.21 -26.76
CA VAL A 309 -24.76 -0.94 -25.72
C VAL A 309 -25.89 -1.96 -25.80
N ALA A 310 -26.32 -2.36 -26.99
CA ALA A 310 -27.33 -3.40 -27.18
C ALA A 310 -26.84 -4.78 -26.69
N GLU A 311 -25.60 -5.16 -27.01
CA GLU A 311 -24.98 -6.41 -26.52
C GLU A 311 -24.85 -6.43 -24.99
N LEU A 312 -24.45 -5.30 -24.39
CA LEU A 312 -24.39 -5.17 -22.93
C LEU A 312 -25.78 -5.27 -22.30
N ARG A 313 -26.82 -4.68 -22.92
CA ARG A 313 -28.21 -4.82 -22.45
C ARG A 313 -28.68 -6.26 -22.52
N GLU A 314 -28.43 -6.96 -23.63
CA GLU A 314 -28.78 -8.38 -23.78
C GLU A 314 -28.02 -9.25 -22.76
N LYS A 315 -26.75 -8.94 -22.48
CA LYS A 315 -25.98 -9.62 -21.45
C LYS A 315 -26.53 -9.36 -20.04
N ILE A 316 -26.93 -8.13 -19.74
CA ILE A 316 -27.59 -7.78 -18.48
C ILE A 316 -28.92 -8.53 -18.34
N GLU A 317 -29.70 -8.62 -19.40
CA GLU A 317 -30.99 -9.32 -19.40
C GLU A 317 -30.80 -10.82 -19.17
N ARG A 318 -29.87 -11.48 -19.88
CA ARG A 318 -29.50 -12.88 -19.64
C ARG A 318 -29.01 -13.13 -18.21
N LEU A 319 -28.15 -12.27 -17.68
CA LEU A 319 -27.66 -12.39 -16.31
C LEU A 319 -28.77 -12.15 -15.29
N ASN A 320 -29.69 -11.23 -15.54
CA ASN A 320 -30.86 -11.02 -14.69
C ASN A 320 -31.79 -12.23 -14.71
N GLU A 321 -32.02 -12.85 -15.86
CA GLU A 321 -32.76 -14.10 -15.98
C GLU A 321 -32.08 -15.23 -15.19
N GLU A 322 -30.75 -15.37 -15.32
CA GLU A 322 -29.96 -16.34 -14.56
C GLU A 322 -30.04 -16.08 -13.04
N ILE A 323 -29.93 -14.82 -12.61
CA ILE A 323 -30.11 -14.42 -11.20
C ILE A 323 -31.52 -14.79 -10.73
N ILE A 324 -32.55 -14.51 -11.51
CA ILE A 324 -33.94 -14.85 -11.18
C ILE A 324 -34.09 -16.37 -11.07
N GLU A 325 -33.50 -17.15 -11.97
CA GLU A 325 -33.51 -18.61 -11.88
C GLU A 325 -32.76 -19.12 -10.64
N LEU A 326 -31.60 -18.56 -10.32
CA LEU A 326 -30.81 -18.93 -9.14
C LEU A 326 -31.54 -18.56 -7.85
N VAL A 327 -32.21 -17.40 -7.83
CA VAL A 327 -33.08 -16.97 -6.73
C VAL A 327 -34.25 -17.93 -6.57
N LYS A 328 -34.94 -18.31 -7.66
CA LYS A 328 -36.03 -19.31 -7.62
C LYS A 328 -35.52 -20.68 -7.14
N LYS A 329 -34.36 -21.14 -7.61
CA LYS A 329 -33.73 -22.39 -7.18
C LYS A 329 -33.32 -22.35 -5.70
N ARG A 330 -32.84 -21.20 -5.22
CA ARG A 330 -32.55 -20.96 -3.80
C ARG A 330 -33.83 -20.98 -2.98
N ASP A 331 -34.86 -20.24 -3.39
CA ASP A 331 -36.11 -20.10 -2.64
C ASP A 331 -36.87 -21.45 -2.58
N TYR A 332 -36.84 -22.24 -3.66
CA TYR A 332 -37.36 -23.62 -3.70
C TYR A 332 -36.58 -24.58 -2.78
N LYS A 333 -35.27 -24.40 -2.64
CA LYS A 333 -34.46 -25.18 -1.67
C LYS A 333 -34.74 -24.74 -0.24
N ASP A 334 -34.88 -23.43 0.00
CA ASP A 334 -35.14 -22.84 1.31
C ASP A 334 -36.55 -23.18 1.85
N GLU A 335 -37.56 -23.35 0.97
CA GLU A 335 -38.90 -23.86 1.33
C GLU A 335 -38.85 -25.28 1.92
N LYS A 336 -37.86 -26.10 1.55
CA LYS A 336 -37.71 -27.47 2.07
C LYS A 336 -36.90 -27.55 3.38
N THR A 337 -36.15 -26.51 3.72
CA THR A 337 -35.24 -26.45 4.89
C THR A 337 -35.65 -25.40 5.93
N ASP A 338 -36.93 -25.02 5.89
CA ASP A 338 -37.60 -23.86 6.50
C ASP A 338 -36.97 -23.28 7.79
N LYS A 339 -36.61 -21.98 7.69
CA LYS A 339 -36.44 -20.96 8.76
C LYS A 339 -35.79 -19.67 8.21
N LEU A 340 -34.77 -19.79 7.36
CA LEU A 340 -33.97 -18.63 6.92
C LEU A 340 -34.68 -17.69 5.95
N SER A 341 -35.55 -18.20 5.06
CA SER A 341 -36.30 -17.36 4.13
C SER A 341 -37.24 -16.39 4.86
N ILE A 342 -37.92 -16.87 5.91
CA ILE A 342 -38.79 -16.05 6.76
C ILE A 342 -37.99 -14.93 7.44
N TYR A 343 -36.83 -15.25 8.02
CA TYR A 343 -35.97 -14.24 8.65
C TYR A 343 -35.41 -13.22 7.64
N ARG A 344 -35.11 -13.60 6.40
CA ARG A 344 -34.69 -12.66 5.35
C ARG A 344 -35.82 -11.71 4.95
N HIS A 345 -37.04 -12.23 4.80
CA HIS A 345 -38.22 -11.41 4.50
C HIS A 345 -38.54 -10.45 5.66
N GLN A 346 -38.46 -10.93 6.90
CA GLN A 346 -38.62 -10.10 8.10
C GLN A 346 -37.50 -9.05 8.21
N ALA A 347 -36.24 -9.41 7.98
CA ALA A 347 -35.11 -8.48 8.00
C ALA A 347 -35.25 -7.40 6.91
N SER A 348 -35.62 -7.78 5.68
CA SER A 348 -35.89 -6.84 4.59
C SER A 348 -37.06 -5.91 4.92
N ALA A 349 -38.15 -6.42 5.49
CA ALA A 349 -39.29 -5.61 5.91
C ALA A 349 -38.92 -4.63 7.05
N ILE A 350 -38.13 -5.09 8.04
CA ILE A 350 -37.63 -4.26 9.14
C ILE A 350 -36.67 -3.19 8.61
N GLN A 351 -35.77 -3.54 7.70
CA GLN A 351 -34.83 -2.61 7.08
C GLN A 351 -35.55 -1.53 6.27
N ARG A 352 -36.57 -1.89 5.49
CA ARG A 352 -37.42 -0.92 4.78
C ARG A 352 -38.17 0.00 5.74
N LYS A 353 -38.77 -0.56 6.81
CA LYS A 353 -39.41 0.25 7.85
C LYS A 353 -38.43 1.19 8.54
N LYS A 354 -37.22 0.71 8.87
CA LYS A 354 -36.14 1.52 9.46
C LYS A 354 -35.74 2.67 8.52
N ALA A 355 -35.57 2.39 7.23
CA ALA A 355 -35.23 3.40 6.22
C ALA A 355 -36.31 4.50 6.12
N ILE A 356 -37.59 4.11 6.02
CA ILE A 356 -38.72 5.05 5.93
C ILE A 356 -38.84 5.90 7.21
N LEU A 357 -38.64 5.30 8.38
CA LEU A 357 -38.69 6.03 9.65
C LEU A 357 -37.56 7.05 9.76
N VAL A 358 -36.35 6.69 9.32
CA VAL A 358 -35.21 7.60 9.28
C VAL A 358 -35.43 8.74 8.29
N GLU A 359 -36.02 8.47 7.13
CA GLU A 359 -36.37 9.50 6.13
C GLU A 359 -37.41 10.49 6.67
N LYS A 360 -38.49 10.00 7.30
CA LYS A 360 -39.48 10.85 7.97
C LYS A 360 -38.90 11.69 9.10
N LEU A 361 -37.93 11.14 9.85
CA LEU A 361 -37.23 11.86 10.91
C LEU A 361 -36.33 12.95 10.32
N GLN A 362 -35.67 12.68 9.18
CA GLN A 362 -34.88 13.67 8.44
C GLN A 362 -35.74 14.78 7.84
N GLU A 363 -36.95 14.49 7.36
CA GLU A 363 -37.89 15.50 6.83
C GLU A 363 -38.55 16.37 7.92
N ALA A 364 -38.71 15.83 9.13
CA ALA A 364 -39.32 16.53 10.26
C ALA A 364 -38.34 17.45 11.02
N ARG A 365 -37.03 17.36 10.74
CA ARG A 365 -35.97 18.21 11.28
C ARG A 365 -35.63 19.32 10.30
#